data_AF-A0A9X3PQF6-F1
#
_entry.id   AF-A0A9X3PQF6-F1
#
_cell.length_a   1.000
_cell.length_b   1.000
_cell.length_c   1.000
_cell.angle_alpha   90.00
_cell.angle_beta   90.00
_cell.angle_gamma   90.00
#
_symmetry.space_group_name_H-M   'P 1'
#
loop_
_entity.id
_entity.type
_entity.pdbx_description
1 polymer ?
#
loop_
_entity_poly.entity_id
_entity_poly.type
_entity_poly.pdbx_seq_one_letter_code
_entity_poly.pdbx_strand_id
1 'polypeptide(L)'
;MKDYRVIDLNPSVVAYVREVLGQGHTLARYLLEAQPLEKGRVFTFVPPELNISEDDVYASIREGGLLPSPPPETHRKVRGGVFRPTPTTSNLLEEILCNYLETDVRNACIFEDFYARQSDPSMGSSDPPWVALNDEVYYCLPPSSERRLVNKVIFDASDVYPGAIGAMTVWPEQEPVEIAGRTITADQLRVLAEHATRIIIGAFDAEGYLIWTKN
;
A
#
# COMPACT_ATOMS: atom_id res chain seq x y z
N MET A 1 -1.38 -17.03 12.76
CA MET A 1 -2.01 -15.78 12.27
C MET A 1 -3.29 -15.59 13.05
N LYS A 2 -3.65 -14.36 13.40
CA LYS A 2 -5.06 -14.11 13.74
C LYS A 2 -5.84 -14.37 12.45
N ASP A 3 -6.91 -15.15 12.52
CA ASP A 3 -7.84 -15.23 11.40
C ASP A 3 -8.36 -13.79 11.16
N TYR A 4 -8.43 -13.34 9.91
CA TYR A 4 -9.10 -12.11 9.53
C TYR A 4 -10.19 -12.49 8.54
N ARG A 5 -11.33 -11.83 8.61
CA ARG A 5 -12.38 -11.96 7.60
C ARG A 5 -12.21 -10.87 6.54
N VAL A 6 -12.37 -11.26 5.28
CA VAL A 6 -12.43 -10.31 4.16
C VAL A 6 -13.85 -9.73 4.12
N ILE A 7 -13.96 -8.41 4.10
CA ILE A 7 -15.22 -7.72 3.89
C ILE A 7 -15.17 -6.99 2.57
N ASP A 8 -16.15 -7.30 1.72
CA ASP A 8 -16.44 -6.53 0.53
C ASP A 8 -17.12 -5.23 0.91
N LEU A 9 -16.60 -4.14 0.39
CA LEU A 9 -17.12 -2.82 0.66
C LEU A 9 -18.07 -2.43 -0.47
N ASN A 10 -19.14 -1.74 -0.08
CA ASN A 10 -20.13 -1.24 -1.01
C ASN A 10 -19.48 -0.29 -2.06
N PRO A 11 -20.12 -0.07 -3.22
CA PRO A 11 -19.56 0.79 -4.26
C PRO A 11 -19.26 2.24 -3.84
N SER A 12 -19.81 2.73 -2.72
CA SER A 12 -19.56 4.10 -2.26
C SER A 12 -18.10 4.30 -1.81
N VAL A 13 -17.40 3.23 -1.41
CA VAL A 13 -15.96 3.27 -1.08
C VAL A 13 -15.10 3.70 -2.28
N VAL A 14 -15.58 3.49 -3.52
CA VAL A 14 -14.85 3.90 -4.73
C VAL A 14 -14.61 5.41 -4.73
N ALA A 15 -15.51 6.21 -4.16
CA ALA A 15 -15.30 7.65 -4.01
C ALA A 15 -14.09 7.96 -3.13
N TYR A 16 -13.87 7.19 -2.06
CA TYR A 16 -12.70 7.33 -1.21
C TYR A 16 -11.42 6.87 -1.91
N VAL A 17 -11.46 5.76 -2.66
CA VAL A 17 -10.31 5.33 -3.48
C VAL A 17 -9.93 6.41 -4.48
N ARG A 18 -10.91 7.03 -5.17
CA ARG A 18 -10.68 8.17 -6.07
C ARG A 18 -10.13 9.39 -5.35
N GLU A 19 -10.65 9.70 -4.16
CA GLU A 19 -10.19 10.80 -3.32
C GLU A 19 -8.71 10.63 -2.96
N VAL A 20 -8.31 9.45 -2.48
CA VAL A 20 -6.91 9.18 -2.10
C VAL A 20 -5.99 9.15 -3.31
N LEU A 21 -6.37 8.49 -4.40
CA LEU A 21 -5.57 8.49 -5.63
C LEU A 21 -5.43 9.89 -6.23
N GLY A 22 -6.46 10.74 -6.11
CA GLY A 22 -6.42 12.13 -6.54
C GLY A 22 -5.48 13.03 -5.72
N GLN A 23 -5.06 12.57 -4.54
CA GLN A 23 -4.08 13.25 -3.69
C GLN A 23 -2.64 12.80 -3.94
N GLY A 24 -2.44 11.60 -4.51
CA GLY A 24 -1.11 11.04 -4.77
C GLY A 24 -0.35 11.69 -5.94
N HIS A 25 0.80 11.11 -6.25
CA HIS A 25 1.73 11.61 -7.26
C HIS A 25 1.41 11.07 -8.66
N THR A 26 2.42 10.82 -9.49
CA THR A 26 2.24 10.41 -10.89
C THR A 26 1.67 9.00 -11.01
N LEU A 27 2.08 8.04 -10.17
CA LEU A 27 1.55 6.68 -10.20
C LEU A 27 0.05 6.69 -9.84
N ALA A 28 -0.34 7.40 -8.78
CA ALA A 28 -1.73 7.49 -8.32
C ALA A 28 -2.65 8.04 -9.42
N ARG A 29 -2.20 9.09 -10.13
CA ARG A 29 -2.92 9.66 -11.28
C ARG A 29 -3.07 8.66 -12.42
N TYR A 30 -2.01 7.94 -12.78
CA TYR A 30 -2.11 6.91 -13.82
C TYR A 30 -3.00 5.74 -13.41
N LEU A 31 -3.00 5.33 -12.14
CA LEU A 31 -3.93 4.31 -11.64
C LEU A 31 -5.39 4.78 -11.75
N LEU A 32 -5.65 6.04 -11.42
CA LEU A 32 -6.97 6.65 -11.52
C LEU A 32 -7.48 6.75 -12.98
N GLU A 33 -6.58 7.02 -13.93
CA GLU A 33 -6.89 7.11 -15.36
C GLU A 33 -7.06 5.73 -16.02
N ALA A 34 -6.20 4.77 -15.67
CA ALA A 34 -6.14 3.49 -16.36
C ALA A 34 -7.15 2.45 -15.83
N GLN A 35 -7.48 2.49 -14.54
CA GLN A 35 -8.29 1.45 -13.91
C GLN A 35 -9.78 1.82 -13.84
N PRO A 36 -10.69 0.95 -14.29
CA PRO A 36 -12.14 1.18 -14.19
C PRO A 36 -12.61 0.86 -12.77
N LEU A 37 -12.37 1.78 -11.83
CA LEU A 37 -12.56 1.53 -10.39
C LEU A 37 -13.96 1.03 -10.05
N GLU A 38 -15.00 1.55 -10.71
CA GLU A 38 -16.41 1.17 -10.52
C GLU A 38 -16.73 -0.28 -10.95
N LYS A 39 -15.87 -0.87 -11.79
CA LYS A 39 -16.03 -2.25 -12.29
C LYS A 39 -15.21 -3.26 -11.50
N GLY A 40 -14.39 -2.82 -10.54
CA GLY A 40 -13.62 -3.71 -9.69
C GLY A 40 -14.31 -3.98 -8.36
N ARG A 41 -13.63 -4.76 -7.53
CA ARG A 41 -14.05 -5.14 -6.18
C ARG A 41 -13.13 -4.46 -5.18
N VAL A 42 -13.68 -3.78 -4.18
CA VAL A 42 -12.90 -3.18 -3.09
C VAL A 42 -13.19 -3.95 -1.81
N PHE A 43 -12.14 -4.36 -1.11
CA PHE A 43 -12.27 -5.10 0.14
C PHE A 43 -11.22 -4.67 1.16
N THR A 44 -11.46 -5.03 2.41
CA THR A 44 -10.52 -4.86 3.52
C THR A 44 -10.53 -6.08 4.43
N PHE A 45 -9.66 -6.07 5.44
CA PHE A 45 -9.52 -7.14 6.43
C PHE A 45 -9.96 -6.65 7.78
N VAL A 46 -10.87 -7.39 8.41
CA VAL A 46 -11.31 -7.08 9.78
C VAL A 46 -11.14 -8.29 10.68
N PRO A 47 -10.86 -8.08 11.98
CA PRO A 47 -10.88 -9.15 12.95
C PRO A 47 -12.22 -9.90 12.96
N PRO A 48 -12.23 -11.24 13.00
CA PRO A 48 -13.44 -12.07 12.93
C PRO A 48 -14.34 -11.90 14.14
N GLU A 49 -13.77 -11.49 15.28
CA GLU A 49 -14.50 -11.18 16.50
C GLU A 49 -15.31 -9.88 16.42
N LEU A 50 -15.01 -8.99 15.48
CA LEU A 50 -15.76 -7.74 15.29
C LEU A 50 -17.05 -8.03 14.53
N ASN A 51 -18.19 -7.96 15.23
CA ASN A 51 -19.50 -7.97 14.59
C ASN A 51 -19.87 -6.55 14.14
N ILE A 52 -19.24 -6.10 13.05
CA ILE A 52 -19.38 -4.76 12.48
C ILE A 52 -20.04 -4.84 11.09
N SER A 53 -20.89 -3.87 10.74
CA SER A 53 -21.53 -3.76 9.43
C SER A 53 -20.57 -3.19 8.37
N GLU A 54 -20.86 -3.36 7.09
CA GLU A 54 -20.03 -2.79 6.00
C GLU A 54 -19.92 -1.26 6.10
N ASP A 55 -21.03 -0.58 6.44
CA ASP A 55 -21.06 0.87 6.58
C ASP A 55 -20.20 1.36 7.75
N ASP A 56 -20.23 0.64 8.87
CA ASP A 56 -19.38 0.93 10.02
C ASP A 56 -17.89 0.68 9.71
N VAL A 57 -17.57 -0.36 8.93
CA VAL A 57 -16.19 -0.60 8.47
C VAL A 57 -15.70 0.55 7.60
N TYR A 58 -16.55 1.03 6.67
CA TYR A 58 -16.20 2.18 5.85
C TYR A 58 -15.97 3.45 6.67
N ALA A 59 -16.83 3.72 7.66
CA ALA A 59 -16.63 4.83 8.59
C ALA A 59 -15.31 4.69 9.35
N SER A 60 -15.00 3.51 9.89
CA SER A 60 -13.72 3.23 10.57
C SER A 60 -12.50 3.36 9.66
N ILE A 61 -12.60 3.11 8.36
CA ILE A 61 -11.47 3.36 7.43
C ILE A 61 -11.19 4.86 7.27
N ARG A 62 -12.22 5.70 7.32
CA ARG A 62 -12.11 7.16 7.17
C ARG A 62 -11.73 7.87 8.47
N GLU A 63 -12.21 7.37 9.59
CA GLU A 63 -12.11 8.04 10.90
C GLU A 63 -11.15 7.33 11.86
N GLY A 64 -10.89 6.06 11.58
CA GLY A 64 -10.05 5.16 12.37
C GLY A 64 -10.80 4.26 13.34
N GLY A 65 -10.04 3.42 14.05
CA GLY A 65 -10.56 2.55 15.11
C GLY A 65 -11.17 1.25 14.61
N LEU A 66 -10.69 0.76 13.46
CA LEU A 66 -11.10 -0.55 12.94
C LEU A 66 -10.52 -1.69 13.79
N LEU A 67 -9.33 -1.49 14.36
CA LEU A 67 -8.64 -2.51 15.14
C LEU A 67 -8.72 -2.23 16.65
N PRO A 68 -8.77 -3.28 17.47
CA PRO A 68 -8.75 -3.11 18.92
C PRO A 68 -7.43 -2.49 19.37
N SER A 69 -7.50 -1.57 20.33
CA SER A 69 -6.31 -0.99 20.95
C SER A 69 -5.37 -2.08 21.47
N PRO A 70 -4.05 -1.95 21.26
CA PRO A 70 -3.11 -2.97 21.68
C PRO A 70 -3.01 -2.99 23.21
N PRO A 71 -2.74 -4.17 23.78
CA PRO A 71 -2.83 -4.35 25.22
C PRO A 71 -1.71 -3.57 25.96
N PRO A 72 -1.93 -3.17 27.22
CA PRO A 72 -1.02 -2.29 27.96
C PRO A 72 0.44 -2.76 28.03
N GLU A 73 0.67 -4.07 28.00
CA GLU A 73 1.99 -4.70 27.95
C GLU A 73 2.83 -4.34 26.71
N THR A 74 2.19 -3.90 25.62
CA THR A 74 2.90 -3.40 24.42
C THR A 74 3.28 -1.93 24.51
N HIS A 75 2.76 -1.21 25.52
CA HIS A 75 2.98 0.21 25.66
C HIS A 75 4.39 0.47 26.20
N ARG A 76 5.07 1.48 25.64
CA ARG A 76 6.41 1.87 26.06
C ARG A 76 6.34 3.18 26.82
N LYS A 77 6.91 3.23 28.03
CA LYS A 77 7.09 4.51 28.72
C LYS A 77 8.15 5.33 27.98
N VAL A 78 7.80 6.55 27.62
CA VAL A 78 8.71 7.52 26.99
C VAL A 78 8.77 8.77 27.86
N ARG A 79 9.77 9.63 27.65
CA ARG A 79 9.87 10.88 28.41
C ARG A 79 8.63 11.74 28.15
N GLY A 80 7.83 11.96 29.19
CA GLY A 80 6.62 12.79 29.12
C GLY A 80 5.34 12.05 28.73
N GLY A 81 5.34 10.71 28.63
CA GLY A 81 4.11 9.98 28.31
C GLY A 81 4.27 8.47 28.13
N VAL A 82 3.26 7.89 27.48
CA VAL A 82 3.21 6.47 27.13
C VAL A 82 3.03 6.39 25.63
N PHE A 83 4.01 5.79 24.94
CA PHE A 83 3.89 5.41 23.55
C PHE A 83 3.00 4.17 23.46
N ARG A 84 1.92 4.27 22.69
CA ARG A 84 1.03 3.16 22.35
C ARG A 84 1.25 2.86 20.87
N PRO A 85 1.65 1.63 20.50
CA PRO A 85 1.76 1.30 19.08
C PRO A 85 0.38 1.41 18.43
N THR A 86 0.32 1.80 17.17
CA THR A 86 -0.91 1.71 16.37
C THR A 86 -1.09 0.24 15.97
N PRO A 87 -2.26 -0.39 16.24
CA PRO A 87 -2.53 -1.73 15.74
C PRO A 87 -2.60 -1.67 14.20
N THR A 88 -2.12 -2.69 13.48
CA THR A 88 -2.13 -2.63 12.01
C THR A 88 -2.30 -3.98 11.35
N THR A 89 -2.92 -3.99 10.16
CA THR A 89 -2.99 -5.15 9.27
C THR A 89 -1.77 -5.29 8.33
N SER A 90 -0.66 -4.57 8.55
CA SER A 90 0.54 -4.66 7.68
C SER A 90 1.07 -6.07 7.49
N ASN A 91 0.97 -6.95 8.50
CA ASN A 91 1.40 -8.35 8.35
C ASN A 91 0.55 -9.14 7.32
N LEU A 92 -0.73 -8.80 7.18
CA LEU A 92 -1.59 -9.40 6.16
C LEU A 92 -1.22 -8.88 4.78
N LEU A 93 -1.00 -7.57 4.67
CA LEU A 93 -0.54 -6.98 3.42
C LEU A 93 0.80 -7.60 3.00
N GLU A 94 1.75 -7.74 3.92
CA GLU A 94 3.03 -8.41 3.69
C GLU A 94 2.84 -9.81 3.11
N GLU A 95 1.95 -10.62 3.68
CA GLU A 95 1.68 -11.96 3.18
C GLU A 95 1.05 -11.94 1.78
N ILE A 96 0.09 -11.04 1.54
CA ILE A 96 -0.54 -10.86 0.21
C ILE A 96 0.50 -10.48 -0.84
N LEU A 97 1.41 -9.56 -0.51
CA LEU A 97 2.48 -9.13 -1.40
C LEU A 97 3.49 -10.26 -1.64
N CYS A 98 3.97 -10.94 -0.59
CA CYS A 98 4.89 -12.07 -0.74
C CYS A 98 4.29 -13.15 -1.64
N ASN A 99 3.06 -13.58 -1.35
CA ASN A 99 2.37 -14.60 -2.13
C ASN A 99 2.20 -14.17 -3.59
N TYR A 100 1.90 -12.90 -3.85
CA TYR A 100 1.78 -12.39 -5.21
C TYR A 100 3.11 -12.38 -5.96
N LEU A 101 4.18 -11.89 -5.33
CA LEU A 101 5.51 -11.79 -5.91
C LEU A 101 6.14 -13.16 -6.19
N GLU A 102 5.68 -14.22 -5.53
CA GLU A 102 6.12 -15.61 -5.76
C GLU A 102 5.38 -16.31 -6.93
N THR A 103 4.26 -15.76 -7.41
CA THR A 103 3.40 -16.48 -8.38
C THR A 103 3.81 -16.35 -9.85
N ASP A 104 4.48 -15.28 -10.25
CA ASP A 104 4.99 -15.08 -11.63
C ASP A 104 6.26 -14.22 -11.57
N VAL A 105 7.26 -14.54 -12.39
CA VAL A 105 8.53 -13.82 -12.49
C VAL A 105 8.41 -12.40 -13.07
N ARG A 106 7.21 -11.99 -13.47
CA ARG A 106 6.90 -10.62 -13.89
C ARG A 106 6.11 -9.84 -12.85
N ASN A 107 5.62 -10.50 -11.80
CA ASN A 107 4.84 -9.81 -10.77
C ASN A 107 5.74 -8.87 -9.97
N ALA A 108 5.26 -7.65 -9.77
CA ALA A 108 5.93 -6.66 -8.97
C ALA A 108 4.93 -5.82 -8.20
N CYS A 109 5.42 -5.15 -7.17
CA CYS A 109 4.65 -4.14 -6.47
C CYS A 109 5.41 -2.81 -6.52
N ILE A 110 4.67 -1.73 -6.65
CA ILE A 110 5.22 -0.37 -6.62
C ILE A 110 4.39 0.48 -5.67
N PHE A 111 5.06 1.25 -4.82
CA PHE A 111 4.45 2.15 -3.85
C PHE A 111 4.99 3.55 -4.03
N GLU A 112 4.12 4.56 -3.94
CA GLU A 112 4.55 5.94 -3.80
C GLU A 112 5.08 6.16 -2.38
N ASP A 113 6.21 6.86 -2.28
CA ASP A 113 6.54 7.57 -1.05
C ASP A 113 6.12 9.03 -1.24
N PHE A 114 5.12 9.45 -0.46
CA PHE A 114 4.49 10.75 -0.66
C PHE A 114 5.42 11.92 -0.32
N TYR A 115 6.37 11.73 0.61
CA TYR A 115 7.21 12.82 1.12
C TYR A 115 8.68 12.69 0.71
N ALA A 116 9.16 11.47 0.42
CA ALA A 116 10.54 11.29 0.02
C ALA A 116 10.82 11.95 -1.32
N ARG A 117 12.01 12.57 -1.37
CA ARG A 117 12.57 13.20 -2.56
C ARG A 117 13.88 12.54 -2.92
N GLN A 118 14.23 12.54 -4.19
CA GLN A 118 15.49 11.95 -4.65
C GLN A 118 16.71 12.60 -3.95
N SER A 119 16.60 13.88 -3.59
CA SER A 119 17.64 14.64 -2.90
C SER A 119 17.77 14.37 -1.40
N ASP A 120 16.84 13.62 -0.80
CA ASP A 120 16.83 13.42 0.65
C ASP A 120 18.04 12.60 1.10
N PRO A 121 18.74 12.99 2.18
CA PRO A 121 19.93 12.27 2.64
C PRO A 121 19.69 10.79 2.97
N SER A 122 18.47 10.44 3.43
CA SER A 122 18.04 9.07 3.71
C SER A 122 18.02 8.17 2.47
N MET A 123 17.80 8.77 1.29
CA MET A 123 17.74 8.07 -0.01
C MET A 123 19.12 7.67 -0.51
N GLY A 124 20.21 8.15 0.11
CA GLY A 124 21.56 7.65 -0.13
C GLY A 124 21.73 6.16 0.18
N SER A 125 20.90 5.61 1.08
CA SER A 125 20.82 4.17 1.31
C SER A 125 20.05 3.46 0.19
N SER A 126 20.41 2.21 -0.11
CA SER A 126 19.76 1.39 -1.15
C SER A 126 18.68 0.46 -0.61
N ASP A 127 18.31 0.58 0.66
CA ASP A 127 17.34 -0.29 1.32
C ASP A 127 16.21 0.56 1.94
N PRO A 128 14.97 0.48 1.44
CA PRO A 128 14.51 -0.44 0.38
C PRO A 128 14.90 0.08 -1.03
N PRO A 129 14.91 -0.78 -2.07
CA PRO A 129 15.12 -0.37 -3.44
C PRO A 129 14.07 0.64 -3.88
N TRP A 130 14.52 1.70 -4.53
CA TRP A 130 13.67 2.79 -4.99
C TRP A 130 14.08 3.27 -6.39
N VAL A 131 13.09 3.80 -7.10
CA VAL A 131 13.25 4.55 -8.35
C VAL A 131 12.66 5.94 -8.20
N ALA A 132 13.13 6.89 -9.00
CA ALA A 132 12.56 8.23 -9.03
C ALA A 132 12.09 8.62 -10.44
N LEU A 133 10.96 9.33 -10.50
CA LEU A 133 10.55 10.11 -11.66
C LEU A 133 10.64 11.58 -11.27
N ASN A 134 11.61 12.31 -11.83
CA ASN A 134 11.98 13.65 -11.36
C ASN A 134 12.34 13.61 -9.87
N ASP A 135 11.56 14.27 -9.00
CA ASP A 135 11.77 14.30 -7.55
C ASP A 135 10.82 13.37 -6.78
N GLU A 136 9.93 12.65 -7.47
CA GLU A 136 8.98 11.71 -6.87
C GLU A 136 9.65 10.35 -6.67
N VAL A 137 9.51 9.77 -5.47
CA VAL A 137 10.14 8.50 -5.09
C VAL A 137 9.12 7.37 -5.08
N TYR A 138 9.55 6.21 -5.59
CA TYR A 138 8.75 5.00 -5.62
C TYR A 138 9.54 3.80 -5.12
N TYR A 139 8.98 3.05 -4.18
CA TYR A 139 9.51 1.77 -3.73
C TYR A 139 9.05 0.66 -4.65
N CYS A 140 10.00 -0.12 -5.15
CA CYS A 140 9.72 -1.23 -6.07
C CYS A 140 10.10 -2.56 -5.42
N LEU A 141 9.14 -3.48 -5.39
CA LEU A 141 9.32 -4.85 -4.96
C LEU A 141 9.32 -5.76 -6.20
N PRO A 142 10.49 -6.24 -6.66
CA PRO A 142 10.57 -7.20 -7.75
C PRO A 142 10.01 -8.59 -7.34
N PRO A 143 9.83 -9.50 -8.32
CA PRO A 143 9.45 -10.88 -8.06
C PRO A 143 10.39 -11.53 -7.04
N SER A 144 9.85 -12.42 -6.20
CA SER A 144 10.60 -13.10 -5.14
C SER A 144 11.34 -12.17 -4.16
N SER A 145 10.88 -10.93 -3.98
CA SER A 145 11.44 -10.03 -2.97
C SER A 145 11.42 -10.66 -1.58
N GLU A 146 12.49 -10.49 -0.82
CA GLU A 146 12.57 -11.00 0.53
C GLU A 146 11.49 -10.37 1.43
N ARG A 147 10.87 -11.18 2.29
CA ARG A 147 9.84 -10.74 3.23
C ARG A 147 10.25 -9.54 4.09
N ARG A 148 11.52 -9.48 4.53
CA ARG A 148 12.07 -8.32 5.28
C ARG A 148 11.96 -7.04 4.47
N LEU A 149 12.25 -7.11 3.18
CA LEU A 149 12.18 -5.96 2.28
C LEU A 149 10.73 -5.55 2.04
N VAL A 150 9.83 -6.51 1.82
CA VAL A 150 8.39 -6.25 1.69
C VAL A 150 7.85 -5.51 2.91
N ASN A 151 8.18 -5.98 4.12
CA ASN A 151 7.78 -5.35 5.36
C ASN A 151 8.31 -3.91 5.48
N LYS A 152 9.57 -3.69 5.09
CA LYS A 152 10.18 -2.37 5.10
C LYS A 152 9.50 -1.39 4.14
N VAL A 153 9.18 -1.83 2.92
CA VAL A 153 8.45 -1.00 1.95
C VAL A 153 7.05 -0.65 2.46
N ILE A 154 6.33 -1.61 3.05
CA ILE A 154 5.01 -1.32 3.64
C ILE A 154 5.15 -0.27 4.74
N PHE A 155 6.14 -0.41 5.62
CA PHE A 155 6.38 0.55 6.70
C PHE A 155 6.69 1.95 6.16
N ASP A 156 7.70 2.06 5.28
CA ASP A 156 8.17 3.34 4.75
C ASP A 156 7.06 4.03 3.92
N ALA A 157 6.29 3.28 3.12
CA ALA A 157 5.20 3.83 2.30
C ALA A 157 3.92 4.17 3.09
N SER A 158 3.72 3.63 4.30
CA SER A 158 2.48 3.82 5.08
C SER A 158 2.61 4.85 6.21
N ASP A 159 3.80 5.38 6.48
CA ASP A 159 4.09 6.15 7.71
C ASP A 159 3.40 7.53 7.77
N VAL A 160 2.77 7.96 6.67
CA VAL A 160 2.36 9.35 6.47
C VAL A 160 1.12 9.47 5.60
N TYR A 161 0.22 10.41 5.94
CA TYR A 161 -0.97 10.72 5.15
C TYR A 161 -0.59 11.16 3.72
N PRO A 162 -1.23 10.64 2.66
CA PRO A 162 -2.54 9.95 2.62
C PRO A 162 -2.53 8.44 2.92
N GLY A 163 -1.44 7.91 3.47
CA GLY A 163 -1.22 6.48 3.66
C GLY A 163 -0.58 5.86 2.42
N ALA A 164 -0.37 4.55 2.46
CA ALA A 164 0.23 3.84 1.33
C ALA A 164 -0.63 3.96 0.07
N ILE A 165 -0.05 4.43 -1.03
CA ILE A 165 -0.60 4.30 -2.36
C ILE A 165 0.31 3.36 -3.14
N GLY A 166 -0.22 2.21 -3.54
CA GLY A 166 0.58 1.23 -4.28
C GLY A 166 -0.24 0.40 -5.26
N ALA A 167 0.47 -0.34 -6.09
CA ALA A 167 -0.11 -1.23 -7.08
C ALA A 167 0.63 -2.57 -7.11
N MET A 168 -0.15 -3.63 -7.24
CA MET A 168 0.33 -4.98 -7.59
C MET A 168 0.16 -5.12 -9.10
N THR A 169 1.25 -5.27 -9.83
CA THR A 169 1.28 -5.14 -11.29
C THR A 169 2.19 -6.18 -11.93
N VAL A 170 2.11 -6.28 -13.26
CA VAL A 170 2.89 -7.21 -14.07
C VAL A 170 3.79 -6.42 -15.00
N TRP A 171 5.11 -6.61 -14.87
CA TRP A 171 6.07 -6.02 -15.80
C TRP A 171 5.80 -6.51 -17.23
N PRO A 172 5.75 -5.62 -18.23
CA PRO A 172 5.50 -5.97 -19.62
C PRO A 172 6.65 -6.78 -20.25
N GLU A 173 7.88 -6.56 -19.79
CA GLU A 173 9.09 -7.23 -20.29
C GLU A 173 9.54 -8.36 -19.35
N GLN A 174 10.33 -9.30 -19.89
CA GLN A 174 10.74 -10.52 -19.16
C GLN A 174 11.70 -10.26 -18.01
N GLU A 175 12.39 -9.12 -18.02
CA GLU A 175 13.22 -8.69 -16.91
C GLU A 175 12.61 -7.42 -16.30
N PRO A 176 12.46 -7.35 -14.97
CA PRO A 176 12.18 -6.09 -14.31
C PRO A 176 13.22 -5.11 -14.83
N VAL A 177 12.78 -3.92 -15.26
CA VAL A 177 13.70 -2.85 -15.69
C VAL A 177 14.80 -2.81 -14.65
N GLU A 178 16.02 -3.18 -15.05
CA GLU A 178 17.15 -3.12 -14.16
C GLU A 178 17.11 -1.70 -13.61
N ILE A 179 16.90 -1.55 -12.30
CA ILE A 179 16.85 -0.24 -11.62
C ILE A 179 18.27 0.37 -11.58
N ALA A 180 19.06 0.09 -12.63
CA ALA A 180 20.34 0.68 -12.95
C ALA A 180 20.12 2.17 -13.15
N GLY A 181 20.52 2.96 -12.14
CA GLY A 181 20.40 4.42 -12.14
C GLY A 181 19.19 4.98 -11.40
N ARG A 182 18.42 4.16 -10.66
CA ARG A 182 17.32 4.61 -9.76
C ARG A 182 16.35 5.60 -10.42
N THR A 183 16.11 5.46 -11.71
CA THR A 183 15.25 6.34 -12.50
C THR A 183 14.18 5.51 -13.18
N ILE A 184 12.94 6.00 -13.16
CA ILE A 184 11.82 5.42 -13.91
C ILE A 184 11.24 6.50 -14.82
N THR A 185 10.83 6.12 -16.03
CA THR A 185 10.20 7.06 -16.96
C THR A 185 8.70 7.17 -16.71
N ALA A 186 8.10 8.27 -17.14
CA ALA A 186 6.65 8.47 -17.06
C ALA A 186 5.87 7.38 -17.82
N ASP A 187 6.40 6.92 -18.95
CA ASP A 187 5.77 5.86 -19.73
C ASP A 187 5.88 4.49 -19.02
N GLN A 188 7.00 4.19 -18.37
CA GLN A 188 7.13 2.98 -17.55
C GLN A 188 6.13 2.99 -16.39
N LEU A 189 6.00 4.10 -15.65
CA LEU A 189 4.98 4.23 -14.60
C LEU A 189 3.55 4.07 -15.14
N ARG A 190 3.27 4.64 -16.31
CA ARG A 190 1.95 4.50 -16.94
C ARG A 190 1.65 3.03 -17.27
N VAL A 191 2.60 2.32 -17.87
CA VAL A 191 2.43 0.88 -18.19
C VAL A 191 2.21 0.04 -16.93
N LEU A 192 2.97 0.32 -15.86
CA LEU A 192 2.77 -0.35 -14.56
C LEU A 192 1.35 -0.09 -14.01
N ALA A 193 0.85 1.14 -14.14
CA ALA A 193 -0.49 1.49 -13.71
C ALA A 193 -1.57 0.82 -14.59
N GLU A 194 -1.39 0.73 -15.90
CA GLU A 194 -2.30 0.05 -16.83
C GLU A 194 -2.37 -1.46 -16.56
N HIS A 195 -1.25 -2.07 -16.21
CA HIS A 195 -1.13 -3.48 -15.87
C HIS A 195 -1.45 -3.81 -14.41
N ALA A 196 -1.82 -2.81 -13.60
CA ALA A 196 -2.18 -3.02 -12.21
C ALA A 196 -3.35 -4.01 -12.11
N THR A 197 -3.10 -5.12 -11.40
CA THR A 197 -4.10 -6.13 -11.08
C THR A 197 -4.84 -5.78 -9.80
N ARG A 198 -4.14 -5.10 -8.88
CA ARG A 198 -4.69 -4.59 -7.63
C ARG A 198 -4.10 -3.22 -7.29
N ILE A 199 -4.89 -2.40 -6.62
CA ILE A 199 -4.48 -1.11 -6.04
C ILE A 199 -4.59 -1.23 -4.53
N ILE A 200 -3.58 -0.73 -3.82
CA ILE A 200 -3.48 -0.73 -2.36
C ILE A 200 -3.57 0.72 -1.90
N ILE A 201 -4.51 0.98 -1.00
CA ILE A 201 -4.74 2.28 -0.38
C ILE A 201 -4.69 2.10 1.13
N GLY A 202 -3.85 2.85 1.84
CA GLY A 202 -3.84 2.89 3.30
C GLY A 202 -5.13 3.48 3.86
N ALA A 203 -5.60 2.95 4.98
CA ALA A 203 -6.67 3.58 5.75
C ALA A 203 -6.17 4.89 6.41
N PHE A 204 -7.09 5.78 6.76
CA PHE A 204 -6.77 7.11 7.27
C PHE A 204 -5.87 7.10 8.52
N ASP A 205 -6.08 6.16 9.43
CA ASP A 205 -5.37 6.03 10.70
C ASP A 205 -4.18 5.05 10.66
N ALA A 206 -3.82 4.56 9.46
CA ALA A 206 -2.81 3.54 9.23
C ALA A 206 -3.06 2.17 9.90
N GLU A 207 -4.28 1.91 10.40
CA GLU A 207 -4.63 0.61 10.99
C GLU A 207 -4.88 -0.46 9.93
N GLY A 208 -5.29 -0.06 8.73
CA GLY A 208 -5.74 -0.98 7.69
C GLY A 208 -5.34 -0.59 6.27
N TYR A 209 -5.73 -1.44 5.34
CA TYR A 209 -5.61 -1.19 3.90
C TYR A 209 -6.91 -1.54 3.19
N LEU A 210 -7.25 -0.74 2.19
CA LEU A 210 -8.20 -1.07 1.14
C LEU A 210 -7.44 -1.68 -0.02
N ILE A 211 -7.95 -2.79 -0.54
CA ILE A 211 -7.45 -3.39 -1.77
C ILE A 211 -8.57 -3.36 -2.80
N TRP A 212 -8.33 -2.63 -3.89
CA TRP A 212 -9.14 -2.75 -5.10
C TRP A 212 -8.54 -3.85 -5.98
N THR A 213 -9.38 -4.71 -6.54
CA THR A 213 -8.98 -5.71 -7.53
C THR A 213 -9.85 -5.61 -8.77
N LYS A 214 -9.23 -5.81 -9.92
CA LYS A 214 -9.94 -6.00 -11.19
C LYS A 214 -10.77 -7.29 -11.13
N ASN A 215 -11.97 -7.25 -11.69
CA ASN A 215 -12.83 -8.43 -11.90
C ASN A 215 -12.41 -9.21 -13.15
#